data_AF-A0A242CN92-F1
#
_entry.id   AF-A0A242CN92-F1
#
_cell.length_a   1.000
_cell.length_b   1.000
_cell.length_c   1.000
_cell.angle_alpha   90.00
_cell.angle_beta   90.00
_cell.angle_gamma   90.00
#
_symmetry.space_group_name_H-M   'P 1'
#
loop_
_entity.id
_entity.type
_entity.pdbx_description
1 polymer ?
#
loop_
_entity_poly.entity_id
_entity_poly.type
_entity_poly.pdbx_seq_one_letter_code
_entity_poly.pdbx_strand_id
1 'polypeptide(L)'
;MVIREIQGLEKKKRENFLRNSPQKKVFTIKKLIEVIIPLVLLLGGIFFLKENLTVNETPTTESRVPDNEPTPKLNLKAVVLRTDDSLEAVDQESIYHGEFPYYNMDSTKTYTFSLHFVTSSGEALLDQNEEPLIASRKMKLVTQKGKIVFFLEANDLMREYLFDLDDVMIRAKLESIAD
;
A
#
# COMPACT_ATOMS: atom_id res chain seq x y z
N MET A 1 -8.93 -64.21 22.53
CA MET A 1 -8.02 -63.63 21.52
C MET A 1 -8.43 -62.18 21.31
N VAL A 2 -7.44 -61.29 21.29
CA VAL A 2 -7.43 -59.94 21.86
C VAL A 2 -8.05 -58.89 20.93
N ILE A 3 -9.23 -58.33 21.27
CA ILE A 3 -9.78 -57.12 20.61
C ILE A 3 -10.59 -56.28 21.60
N ARG A 4 -10.01 -55.81 22.71
CA ARG A 4 -10.63 -54.74 23.54
C ARG A 4 -9.66 -53.72 24.17
N GLU A 5 -8.34 -53.85 24.01
CA GLU A 5 -7.37 -52.94 24.69
C GLU A 5 -6.77 -51.82 23.83
N ILE A 6 -6.99 -51.80 22.51
CA ILE A 6 -6.31 -50.82 21.63
C ILE A 6 -7.03 -49.45 21.62
N GLN A 7 -8.32 -49.39 21.97
CA GLN A 7 -9.09 -48.12 21.93
C GLN A 7 -8.89 -47.23 23.15
N GLY A 8 -8.40 -47.76 24.28
CA GLY A 8 -8.14 -46.97 25.50
C GLY A 8 -6.80 -46.24 25.50
N LEU A 9 -5.80 -46.75 24.77
CA LEU A 9 -4.42 -46.22 24.79
C LEU A 9 -4.24 -45.01 23.87
N GLU A 10 -4.94 -44.96 22.72
CA GLU A 10 -4.93 -43.80 21.82
C GLU A 10 -5.62 -42.58 22.43
N LYS A 11 -6.71 -42.79 23.18
CA LYS A 11 -7.48 -41.69 23.77
C LYS A 11 -6.67 -40.94 24.83
N LYS A 12 -5.94 -41.69 25.69
CA LYS A 12 -5.09 -41.13 26.74
C LYS A 12 -3.84 -40.43 26.19
N LYS A 13 -3.32 -40.89 25.04
CA LYS A 13 -2.17 -40.26 24.36
C LYS A 13 -2.56 -38.95 23.66
N ARG A 14 -3.80 -38.85 23.15
CA ARG A 14 -4.35 -37.60 22.57
C ARG A 14 -4.67 -36.55 23.65
N GLU A 15 -5.17 -36.96 24.81
CA GLU A 15 -5.47 -36.01 25.90
C GLU A 15 -4.19 -35.37 26.51
N ASN A 16 -3.08 -36.10 26.58
CA ASN A 16 -1.81 -35.56 27.07
C ASN A 16 -1.07 -34.70 26.03
N PHE A 17 -1.31 -34.89 24.74
CA PHE A 17 -0.71 -34.04 23.69
C PHE A 17 -1.38 -32.66 23.62
N LEU A 18 -2.68 -32.58 23.94
CA LEU A 18 -3.43 -31.32 23.96
C LEU A 18 -3.17 -30.44 25.19
N ARG A 19 -2.55 -30.99 26.25
CA ARG A 19 -2.23 -30.21 27.47
C ARG A 19 -0.91 -29.44 27.41
N ASN A 20 0.01 -29.79 26.49
CA ASN A 20 1.37 -29.25 26.47
C ASN A 20 1.74 -28.54 25.15
N SER A 21 0.80 -27.84 24.51
CA SER A 21 1.16 -26.90 23.44
C SER A 21 1.39 -25.50 24.03
N PRO A 22 2.60 -24.92 23.92
CA PRO A 22 2.82 -23.53 24.28
C PRO A 22 2.12 -22.59 23.29
N GLN A 23 1.69 -21.45 23.82
CA GLN A 23 0.70 -20.51 23.28
C GLN A 23 0.94 -20.02 21.84
N LYS A 24 -0.15 -19.76 21.12
CA LYS A 24 -0.27 -18.56 20.28
C LYS A 24 -1.51 -17.77 20.69
N LYS A 25 -1.26 -16.55 21.20
CA LYS A 25 -2.27 -15.52 21.41
C LYS A 25 -3.11 -15.37 20.16
N VAL A 26 -4.42 -15.55 20.31
CA VAL A 26 -5.42 -15.23 19.29
C VAL A 26 -5.58 -13.71 19.32
N PHE A 27 -4.87 -13.00 18.44
CA PHE A 27 -5.18 -11.59 18.17
C PHE A 27 -6.40 -11.59 17.24
N THR A 28 -7.57 -11.37 17.83
CA THR A 28 -8.84 -11.34 17.10
C THR A 28 -8.97 -9.97 16.44
N ILE A 29 -8.43 -9.80 15.23
CA ILE A 29 -8.80 -8.67 14.37
C ILE A 29 -10.15 -9.03 13.76
N LYS A 30 -11.23 -8.53 14.36
CA LYS A 30 -12.56 -8.60 13.76
C LYS A 30 -12.55 -7.77 12.47
N LYS A 31 -12.34 -8.44 11.34
CA LYS A 31 -12.75 -7.94 10.02
C LYS A 31 -14.28 -8.00 9.94
N LEU A 32 -14.93 -6.86 9.86
CA LEU A 32 -16.23 -6.73 9.20
C LEU A 32 -16.10 -5.56 8.21
N ILE A 33 -15.72 -5.90 6.99
CA ILE A 33 -15.73 -4.96 5.86
C ILE A 33 -17.14 -5.04 5.29
N GLU A 34 -17.99 -4.08 5.64
CA GLU A 34 -19.19 -3.79 4.86
C GLU A 34 -18.81 -2.76 3.78
N VAL A 35 -18.88 -3.20 2.53
CA VAL A 35 -18.69 -2.32 1.36
C VAL A 35 -19.95 -1.48 1.21
N ILE A 36 -19.91 -0.23 1.63
CA ILE A 36 -20.94 0.76 1.33
C ILE A 36 -20.38 1.70 0.27
N ILE A 37 -20.99 1.69 -0.92
CA ILE A 37 -20.75 2.65 -1.99
C ILE A 37 -21.68 3.84 -1.76
N PRO A 38 -21.19 5.07 -1.54
CA PRO A 38 -21.99 6.26 -1.81
C PRO A 38 -21.56 6.89 -3.14
N LEU A 39 -22.45 6.73 -4.11
CA LEU A 39 -22.60 7.60 -5.27
C LEU A 39 -22.93 9.01 -4.79
N VAL A 40 -21.98 9.95 -4.79
CA VAL A 40 -22.27 11.39 -4.80
C VAL A 40 -21.26 12.11 -5.71
N LEU A 41 -21.77 12.45 -6.90
CA LEU A 41 -21.27 13.49 -7.78
C LEU A 41 -21.49 14.88 -7.12
N LEU A 42 -20.66 15.84 -7.54
CA LEU A 42 -20.83 17.30 -7.39
C LEU A 42 -20.56 17.89 -6.00
N LEU A 43 -19.37 18.49 -5.87
CA LEU A 43 -19.15 19.94 -5.68
C LEU A 43 -17.69 20.16 -5.27
N GLY A 44 -16.82 20.42 -6.25
CA GLY A 44 -15.40 20.70 -6.02
C GLY A 44 -14.86 21.65 -7.08
N GLY A 45 -15.53 22.80 -7.24
CA GLY A 45 -15.11 23.86 -8.14
C GLY A 45 -14.36 24.95 -7.37
N ILE A 46 -13.10 25.14 -7.80
CA ILE A 46 -12.33 26.40 -7.83
C ILE A 46 -11.76 26.92 -6.51
N PHE A 47 -10.47 26.65 -6.27
CA PHE A 47 -9.57 27.57 -5.55
C PHE A 47 -8.17 27.55 -6.18
N PHE A 48 -8.02 28.25 -7.29
CA PHE A 48 -6.74 28.63 -7.88
C PHE A 48 -6.81 30.12 -8.21
N LEU A 49 -6.17 30.99 -7.40
CA LEU A 49 -5.37 32.13 -7.88
C LEU A 49 -4.79 32.94 -6.71
N LYS A 50 -3.50 32.77 -6.45
CA LYS A 50 -2.57 33.86 -6.09
C LYS A 50 -1.18 33.23 -6.24
N GLU A 51 -0.39 33.64 -7.23
CA GLU A 51 0.56 34.72 -7.03
C GLU A 51 1.00 35.29 -8.39
N ASN A 52 1.02 36.62 -8.48
CA ASN A 52 1.89 37.31 -9.43
C ASN A 52 2.16 38.70 -8.86
N LEU A 53 3.17 38.80 -8.02
CA LEU A 53 3.84 40.06 -7.71
C LEU A 53 5.35 39.81 -7.75
N THR A 54 5.91 40.18 -8.89
CA THR A 54 7.33 40.38 -9.17
C THR A 54 8.05 41.16 -8.07
N VAL A 55 9.14 40.58 -7.55
CA VAL A 55 10.30 41.33 -7.07
C VAL A 55 11.54 40.64 -7.64
N ASN A 56 12.20 41.35 -8.57
CA ASN A 56 13.52 41.04 -9.07
C ASN A 56 14.54 41.40 -7.99
N GLU A 57 15.06 40.43 -7.25
CA GLU A 57 16.34 40.56 -6.55
C GLU A 57 17.09 39.23 -6.68
N THR A 58 18.16 39.24 -7.47
CA THR A 58 19.16 38.16 -7.56
C THR A 58 19.86 38.00 -6.20
N PRO A 59 19.82 36.82 -5.56
CA PRO A 59 20.75 36.47 -4.51
C PRO A 59 21.82 35.55 -5.09
N THR A 60 23.07 36.00 -5.02
CA THR A 60 24.27 35.17 -5.17
C THR A 60 24.12 33.94 -4.28
N THR A 61 23.75 32.81 -4.87
CA THR A 61 23.64 31.54 -4.14
C THR A 61 25.05 30.99 -4.04
N GLU A 62 25.66 31.14 -2.87
CA GLU A 62 26.74 30.28 -2.43
C GLU A 62 26.28 28.84 -2.67
N SER A 63 27.08 28.08 -3.42
CA SER A 63 26.87 26.65 -3.67
C SER A 63 27.05 25.90 -2.35
N ARG A 64 26.00 25.91 -1.52
CA ARG A 64 25.89 25.03 -0.37
C ARG A 64 25.79 23.61 -0.91
N VAL A 65 26.78 22.80 -0.58
CA VAL A 65 26.73 21.33 -0.75
C VAL A 65 25.39 20.86 -0.17
N PRO A 66 24.58 20.06 -0.89
CA PRO A 66 23.31 19.58 -0.35
C PRO A 66 23.59 18.86 0.97
N ASP A 67 22.94 19.31 2.04
CA ASP A 67 22.89 18.57 3.30
C ASP A 67 22.25 17.22 2.97
N ASN A 68 23.08 16.17 2.98
CA ASN A 68 22.68 14.81 2.64
C ASN A 68 22.02 14.15 3.87
N GLU A 69 21.15 14.90 4.55
CA GLU A 69 20.34 14.32 5.61
C GLU A 69 19.37 13.30 4.98
N PRO A 70 19.29 12.08 5.53
CA PRO A 70 18.36 11.09 5.01
C PRO A 70 16.93 11.65 5.15
N THR A 71 16.20 11.72 4.04
CA THR A 71 14.80 12.16 4.03
C THR A 71 13.85 10.96 4.06
N PRO A 72 12.68 11.06 4.71
CA PRO A 72 11.65 10.02 4.64
C PRO A 72 11.29 9.73 3.18
N LYS A 73 11.27 8.45 2.80
CA LYS A 73 11.02 8.04 1.42
C LYS A 73 10.20 6.78 1.30
N LEU A 74 9.20 6.84 0.43
CA LEU A 74 8.45 5.69 -0.08
C LEU A 74 8.99 5.26 -1.44
N ASN A 75 9.05 3.95 -1.67
CA ASN A 75 9.41 3.38 -2.97
C ASN A 75 8.36 2.34 -3.39
N LEU A 76 7.73 2.57 -4.54
CA LEU A 76 6.73 1.66 -5.10
C LEU A 76 7.35 0.78 -6.17
N LYS A 77 7.53 -0.49 -5.84
CA LYS A 77 7.83 -1.54 -6.82
C LYS A 77 6.52 -2.13 -7.34
N ALA A 78 6.43 -2.34 -8.65
CA ALA A 78 5.24 -2.90 -9.26
C ALA A 78 5.57 -3.66 -10.54
N VAL A 79 4.86 -4.77 -10.74
CA VAL A 79 4.99 -5.66 -11.90
C VAL A 79 3.60 -5.87 -12.49
N VAL A 80 3.49 -5.75 -13.81
CA VAL A 80 2.24 -6.02 -14.52
C VAL A 80 2.22 -7.46 -14.99
N LEU A 81 1.15 -8.17 -14.67
CA LEU A 81 0.96 -9.59 -14.96
C LEU A 81 -0.36 -9.81 -15.71
N ARG A 82 -0.44 -10.91 -16.45
CA ARG A 82 -1.74 -11.40 -16.93
C ARG A 82 -2.55 -11.93 -15.74
N THR A 83 -3.85 -12.09 -15.93
CA THR A 83 -4.78 -12.46 -14.84
C THR A 83 -4.37 -13.76 -14.13
N ASP A 84 -3.94 -14.77 -14.90
CA ASP A 84 -3.65 -16.10 -14.38
C ASP A 84 -2.18 -16.28 -13.97
N ASP A 85 -1.32 -15.29 -14.24
CA ASP A 85 0.09 -15.34 -13.87
C ASP A 85 0.23 -15.05 -12.37
N SER A 86 1.10 -15.81 -11.70
CA SER A 86 1.49 -15.57 -10.30
C SER A 86 2.93 -15.10 -10.23
N LEU A 87 3.20 -14.13 -9.37
CA LEU A 87 4.56 -13.82 -8.96
C LEU A 87 4.85 -14.56 -7.66
N GLU A 88 5.82 -15.47 -7.68
CA GLU A 88 6.35 -16.05 -6.45
C GLU A 88 7.18 -14.97 -5.74
N ALA A 89 6.50 -14.15 -4.95
CA ALA A 89 7.15 -13.07 -4.23
C ALA A 89 7.59 -13.54 -2.83
N VAL A 90 8.90 -13.54 -2.60
CA VAL A 90 9.48 -13.49 -1.26
C VAL A 90 10.04 -12.08 -1.09
N ASP A 91 9.17 -11.11 -0.82
CA ASP A 91 9.59 -9.77 -0.45
C ASP A 91 9.41 -9.61 1.06
N GLN A 92 10.54 -9.55 1.77
CA GLN A 92 10.57 -9.40 3.23
C GLN A 92 10.69 -7.93 3.66
N GLU A 93 11.03 -7.02 2.74
CA GLU A 93 11.38 -5.63 3.09
C GLU A 93 10.22 -4.67 2.91
N SER A 94 9.18 -5.02 2.15
CA SER A 94 8.01 -4.18 1.97
C SER A 94 7.16 -4.06 3.24
N ILE A 95 6.67 -2.85 3.46
CA ILE A 95 5.71 -2.53 4.54
C ILE A 95 4.27 -2.84 4.11
N TYR A 96 4.01 -2.93 2.81
CA TYR A 96 2.70 -3.24 2.26
C TYR A 96 2.83 -3.89 0.88
N HIS A 97 1.99 -4.87 0.59
CA HIS A 97 1.95 -5.55 -0.69
C HIS A 97 0.50 -5.84 -1.08
N GLY A 98 0.24 -5.94 -2.39
CA GLY A 98 -1.10 -6.22 -2.87
C GLY A 98 -1.19 -6.44 -4.36
N GLU A 99 -2.42 -6.69 -4.80
CA GLU A 99 -2.78 -6.84 -6.21
C GLU A 99 -3.84 -5.80 -6.58
N PHE A 100 -3.68 -5.17 -7.74
CA PHE A 100 -4.66 -4.26 -8.32
C PHE A 100 -5.13 -4.81 -9.67
N PRO A 101 -6.36 -5.36 -9.77
CA PRO A 101 -6.89 -5.86 -11.02
C PRO A 101 -7.30 -4.71 -11.94
N TYR A 102 -7.10 -4.89 -13.25
CA TYR A 102 -7.56 -3.93 -14.25
C TYR A 102 -8.20 -4.65 -15.44
N TYR A 103 -9.15 -3.96 -16.08
CA TYR A 103 -9.96 -4.50 -17.17
C TYR A 103 -10.19 -3.43 -18.23
N ASN A 104 -10.27 -3.84 -19.49
CA ASN A 104 -10.59 -2.98 -20.64
C ASN A 104 -9.68 -1.73 -20.76
N MET A 105 -8.42 -1.86 -20.37
CA MET A 105 -7.42 -0.78 -20.48
C MET A 105 -6.72 -0.81 -21.84
N ASP A 106 -6.24 0.33 -22.31
CA ASP A 106 -5.49 0.45 -23.56
C ASP A 106 -4.00 0.17 -23.32
N SER A 107 -3.53 -1.01 -23.69
CA SER A 107 -2.12 -1.40 -23.50
C SER A 107 -1.10 -0.59 -24.32
N THR A 108 -1.56 0.27 -25.23
CA THR A 108 -0.66 1.16 -25.99
C THR A 108 -0.26 2.40 -25.19
N LYS A 109 -1.05 2.77 -24.18
CA LYS A 109 -0.82 3.94 -23.33
C LYS A 109 0.14 3.66 -22.18
N THR A 110 0.73 4.73 -21.68
CA THR A 110 1.47 4.71 -20.41
C THR A 110 0.54 5.16 -19.28
N TYR A 111 0.63 4.45 -18.15
CA TYR A 111 -0.19 4.71 -16.99
C TYR A 111 0.69 5.09 -15.79
N THR A 112 0.10 5.85 -14.87
CA THR A 112 0.63 6.03 -13.52
C THR A 112 -0.19 5.15 -12.59
N PHE A 113 0.47 4.19 -11.95
CA PHE A 113 -0.07 3.45 -10.83
C PHE A 113 0.38 4.14 -9.54
N SER A 114 -0.57 4.45 -8.64
CA SER A 114 -0.28 5.14 -7.39
C SER A 114 -0.98 4.52 -6.20
N LEU A 115 -0.34 4.63 -5.05
CA LEU A 115 -0.90 4.35 -3.73
C LEU A 115 -1.04 5.68 -3.00
N HIS A 116 -2.28 6.04 -2.68
CA HIS A 116 -2.63 7.24 -1.94
C HIS A 116 -2.89 6.88 -0.48
N PHE A 117 -2.21 7.57 0.44
CA PHE A 117 -2.43 7.43 1.86
C PHE A 117 -3.54 8.38 2.28
N VAL A 118 -4.56 7.85 2.92
CA VAL A 118 -5.76 8.58 3.31
C VAL A 118 -6.24 8.11 4.69
N THR A 119 -7.05 8.92 5.34
CA THR A 119 -7.80 8.52 6.54
C THR A 119 -8.98 7.61 6.18
N SER A 120 -9.66 7.05 7.18
CA SER A 120 -10.92 6.32 6.99
C SER A 120 -12.05 7.19 6.43
N SER A 121 -12.05 8.50 6.72
CA SER A 121 -12.96 9.48 6.09
C SER A 121 -12.60 9.76 4.62
N GLY A 122 -11.40 9.37 4.19
CA GLY A 122 -10.91 9.55 2.82
C GLY A 122 -10.14 10.84 2.59
N GLU A 123 -9.80 11.58 3.65
CA GLU A 123 -8.94 12.76 3.58
C GLU A 123 -7.49 12.34 3.31
N ALA A 124 -6.75 13.14 2.53
CA ALA A 124 -5.36 12.83 2.22
C ALA A 124 -4.48 12.96 3.47
N LEU A 125 -3.67 11.93 3.73
CA LEU A 125 -2.55 12.06 4.65
C LEU A 125 -1.45 12.84 3.95
N LEU A 126 -0.81 13.76 4.67
CA LEU A 126 0.22 14.63 4.13
C LEU A 126 1.61 14.07 4.44
N ASP A 127 2.64 14.61 3.80
CA ASP A 127 4.04 14.36 4.15
C ASP A 127 4.60 15.53 4.99
N GLN A 128 5.91 15.52 5.25
CA GLN A 128 6.57 16.57 6.04
C GLN A 128 6.58 17.95 5.35
N ASN A 129 6.24 18.02 4.07
CA ASN A 129 6.14 19.25 3.28
C ASN A 129 4.68 19.70 3.11
N GLU A 130 3.74 19.10 3.86
CA GLU A 130 2.29 19.33 3.74
C GLU A 130 1.72 18.93 2.35
N GLU A 131 2.43 18.10 1.59
CA GLU A 131 1.95 17.56 0.32
C GLU A 131 1.26 16.19 0.51
N PRO A 132 0.29 15.80 -0.33
CA PRO A 132 -0.34 14.49 -0.22
C PRO A 132 0.69 13.35 -0.31
N LEU A 133 0.67 12.47 0.70
CA LEU A 133 1.55 11.31 0.77
C LEU A 133 1.12 10.28 -0.29
N ILE A 134 1.87 10.23 -1.39
CA ILE A 134 1.58 9.39 -2.55
C ILE A 134 2.85 8.68 -3.00
N ALA A 135 2.78 7.36 -3.14
CA ALA A 135 3.81 6.58 -3.83
C ALA A 135 3.32 6.24 -5.23
N SER A 136 4.06 6.60 -6.28
CA SER A 136 3.62 6.37 -7.66
C SER A 136 4.70 5.81 -8.57
N ARG A 137 4.27 5.13 -9.62
CA ARG A 137 5.15 4.56 -10.64
C ARG A 137 4.49 4.57 -12.01
N LYS A 138 5.21 5.08 -13.00
CA LYS A 138 4.83 4.98 -14.41
C LYS A 138 5.09 3.57 -14.94
N MET A 139 4.17 3.03 -15.72
CA MET A 139 4.28 1.71 -16.32
C MET A 139 3.44 1.57 -17.59
N LYS A 140 3.81 0.61 -18.43
CA LYS A 140 2.97 0.14 -19.53
C LYS A 140 2.25 -1.13 -19.11
N LEU A 141 1.00 -1.25 -19.54
CA LEU A 141 0.23 -2.48 -19.35
C LEU A 141 0.59 -3.48 -20.45
N VAL A 142 0.72 -4.76 -20.10
CA VAL A 142 1.11 -5.81 -21.06
C VAL A 142 -0.08 -6.35 -21.87
N THR A 143 -1.29 -6.11 -21.39
CA THR A 143 -2.56 -6.61 -21.94
C THR A 143 -3.70 -5.65 -21.57
N GLN A 144 -4.86 -5.77 -22.22
CA GLN A 144 -6.05 -4.96 -21.87
C GLN A 144 -6.72 -5.39 -20.55
N LYS A 145 -6.43 -6.60 -20.07
CA LYS A 145 -6.92 -7.16 -18.81
C LYS A 145 -5.77 -7.88 -18.11
N GLY A 146 -5.60 -7.64 -16.82
CA GLY A 146 -4.52 -8.23 -16.03
C GLY A 146 -4.58 -7.77 -14.58
N LYS A 147 -3.43 -7.85 -13.91
CA LYS A 147 -3.25 -7.33 -12.56
C LYS A 147 -1.89 -6.69 -12.40
N ILE A 148 -1.81 -5.73 -11.48
CA ILE A 148 -0.56 -5.14 -11.03
C ILE A 148 -0.27 -5.74 -9.66
N VAL A 149 0.84 -6.46 -9.53
CA VAL A 149 1.36 -6.90 -8.23
C VAL A 149 2.35 -5.84 -7.77
N PHE A 150 2.15 -5.30 -6.56
CA PHE A 150 2.95 -4.19 -6.06
C PHE A 150 3.47 -4.43 -4.64
N PHE A 151 4.59 -3.78 -4.36
CA PHE A 151 5.32 -3.80 -3.11
C PHE A 151 5.71 -2.37 -2.76
N LEU A 152 5.32 -1.94 -1.57
CA LEU A 152 5.65 -0.62 -1.04
C LEU A 152 6.75 -0.78 -0.01
N GLU A 153 7.86 -0.11 -0.26
CA GLU A 153 9.00 -0.03 0.65
C GLU A 153 9.07 1.35 1.28
N ALA A 154 9.55 1.38 2.52
CA ALA A 154 9.83 2.59 3.26
C ALA A 154 11.21 2.49 3.89
N ASN A 155 11.99 3.57 3.86
CA ASN A 155 13.17 3.68 4.71
C ASN A 155 12.76 3.88 6.17
N ASP A 156 13.72 3.74 7.09
CA ASP A 156 13.44 3.75 8.53
C ASP A 156 12.71 5.02 8.98
N LEU A 157 13.09 6.19 8.46
CA LEU A 157 12.42 7.47 8.76
C LEU A 157 10.97 7.52 8.31
N MET A 158 10.66 6.95 7.14
CA MET A 158 9.27 6.88 6.66
C MET A 158 8.47 5.82 7.42
N ARG A 159 9.10 4.76 7.93
CA ARG A 159 8.43 3.81 8.84
C ARG A 159 8.11 4.47 10.18
N GLU A 160 9.09 5.21 10.71
CA GLU A 160 9.00 6.29 11.71
C GLU A 160 7.67 7.04 11.59
N TYR A 161 7.64 7.85 10.54
CA TYR A 161 6.55 8.74 10.23
C TYR A 161 5.19 8.04 10.11
N LEU A 162 5.12 6.93 9.36
CA LEU A 162 3.86 6.19 9.15
C LEU A 162 3.32 5.57 10.44
N PHE A 163 4.19 5.25 11.41
CA PHE A 163 3.76 4.69 12.70
C PHE A 163 3.09 5.74 13.59
N ASP A 164 3.50 7.01 13.46
CA ASP A 164 2.94 8.14 14.21
C ASP A 164 1.61 8.64 13.63
N LEU A 165 1.27 8.25 12.41
CA LEU A 165 -0.01 8.60 11.79
C LEU A 165 -1.14 7.70 12.30
N ASP A 166 -2.22 8.33 12.76
CA ASP A 166 -3.45 7.65 13.09
C ASP A 166 -4.29 7.36 11.84
N ASP A 167 -5.06 6.27 11.89
CA ASP A 167 -6.11 5.95 10.90
C ASP A 167 -5.64 5.83 9.43
N VAL A 168 -4.44 5.27 9.22
CA VAL A 168 -3.86 5.11 7.89
C VAL A 168 -4.60 4.06 7.05
N MET A 169 -5.12 4.49 5.91
CA MET A 169 -5.66 3.65 4.83
C MET A 169 -4.92 3.91 3.51
N ILE A 170 -4.76 2.87 2.69
CA ILE A 170 -4.11 2.97 1.38
C ILE A 170 -5.12 2.72 0.27
N ARG A 171 -5.24 3.66 -0.67
CA ARG A 171 -6.07 3.55 -1.88
C ARG A 171 -5.21 3.46 -3.12
N ALA A 172 -5.37 2.38 -3.88
CA ALA A 172 -4.68 2.20 -5.15
C ALA A 172 -5.46 2.87 -6.30
N LYS A 173 -4.74 3.50 -7.21
CA LYS A 173 -5.29 4.19 -8.39
C LYS A 173 -4.45 3.91 -9.63
N LEU A 174 -5.11 3.85 -10.78
CA LEU A 174 -4.47 3.67 -12.08
C LEU A 174 -5.04 4.69 -13.06
N GLU A 175 -4.17 5.55 -13.59
CA GLU A 175 -4.57 6.66 -14.47
C GLU A 175 -3.74 6.68 -15.73
N SER A 176 -4.35 6.95 -16.88
CA SER A 176 -3.61 7.18 -18.12
C SER A 176 -2.89 8.53 -18.05
N ILE A 177 -1.65 8.57 -18.51
CA ILE A 177 -0.95 9.84 -18.70
C ILE A 177 -1.54 10.52 -19.94
N ALA A 178 -1.91 11.79 -19.83
CA ALA A 178 -2.32 12.59 -20.99
C ALA A 178 -1.10 12.87 -21.87
N ASP A 179 -1.26 12.67 -23.18
CA ASP A 179 -0.26 13.03 -24.20
C ASP A 179 -0.13 14.54 -24.34
#